data_AF-A0AAV9K296-F1
#
_entry.id   AF-A0AAV9K296-F1
#
_cell.length_a   1.000
_cell.length_b   1.000
_cell.length_c   1.000
_cell.angle_alpha   90.00
_cell.angle_beta   90.00
_cell.angle_gamma   90.00
#
_symmetry.space_group_name_H-M   'P 1'
#
loop_
_entity.id
_entity.type
_entity.pdbx_description
1 polymer ?
#
loop_
_entity_poly.entity_id
_entity_poly.type
_entity_poly.pdbx_seq_one_letter_code
_entity_poly.pdbx_strand_id
1 'polypeptide(L)'
;MGHLAHLADVRATRLEGSILWMIEAAILAALSPLQTSIDTLTTRVEACESKQGETSEVMTLKVEVANLRKDVDYLKSTNYTSLLEVVDDVDAPETLEIPPATTGDVHRDDTTVDESETETDEEQIEVREDIIYGDLPYLEETIVQSVIQTSLTETSMVAPSRFGTTDATPALMPRQAE
;
A
#
# COMPACT_ATOMS: atom_id res chain seq x y z
N MET A 1 -35.43 -36.55 -14.71
CA MET A 1 -34.00 -36.30 -14.48
C MET A 1 -33.66 -34.83 -14.12
N GLY A 2 -34.62 -33.88 -14.07
CA GLY A 2 -34.29 -32.44 -13.86
C GLY A 2 -33.96 -32.00 -12.42
N HIS A 3 -34.39 -32.71 -11.39
CA HIS A 3 -34.22 -32.24 -10.00
C HIS A 3 -32.79 -32.33 -9.46
N LEU A 4 -31.93 -33.19 -10.02
CA LEU A 4 -30.56 -33.34 -9.55
C LEU A 4 -29.65 -32.20 -10.06
N ALA A 5 -29.88 -31.74 -11.29
CA ALA A 5 -29.17 -30.61 -11.88
C ALA A 5 -29.46 -29.31 -11.12
N HIS A 6 -30.72 -29.06 -10.78
CA HIS A 6 -31.14 -27.88 -10.01
C HIS A 6 -30.55 -27.82 -8.59
N LEU A 7 -30.27 -28.96 -7.95
CA LEU A 7 -29.69 -28.97 -6.60
C LEU A 7 -28.18 -28.68 -6.60
N ALA A 8 -27.48 -29.10 -7.66
CA ALA A 8 -26.06 -28.81 -7.83
C ALA A 8 -25.82 -27.30 -8.04
N ASP A 9 -26.68 -26.67 -8.85
CA ASP A 9 -26.64 -25.24 -9.18
C ASP A 9 -26.83 -24.32 -7.95
N VAL A 10 -27.85 -24.59 -7.12
CA VAL A 10 -28.09 -23.85 -5.86
C VAL A 10 -26.96 -24.02 -4.84
N ARG A 11 -26.19 -25.11 -4.89
CA ARG A 11 -25.04 -25.30 -4.00
C ARG A 11 -23.80 -24.54 -4.48
N ALA A 12 -23.61 -24.40 -5.79
CA ALA A 12 -22.52 -23.62 -6.37
C ALA A 12 -22.69 -22.13 -6.02
N THR A 13 -23.86 -21.56 -6.31
CA THR A 13 -24.18 -20.14 -6.03
C THR A 13 -24.04 -19.76 -4.55
N ARG A 14 -24.43 -20.67 -3.62
CA ARG A 14 -24.27 -20.44 -2.18
C ARG A 14 -22.82 -20.46 -1.70
N LEU A 15 -21.97 -21.29 -2.32
CA LEU A 15 -20.55 -21.35 -1.98
C LEU A 15 -19.83 -20.08 -2.45
N GLU A 16 -20.12 -19.64 -3.68
CA GLU A 16 -19.58 -18.40 -4.26
C GLU A 16 -19.93 -17.20 -3.39
N GLY A 17 -21.21 -17.05 -3.00
CA GLY A 17 -21.64 -15.99 -2.09
C GLY A 17 -20.93 -16.02 -0.72
N SER A 18 -20.64 -17.22 -0.20
CA SER A 18 -19.92 -17.37 1.07
C SER A 18 -18.45 -16.97 0.96
N ILE A 19 -17.79 -17.32 -0.15
CA ILE A 19 -16.40 -16.94 -0.43
C ILE A 19 -16.27 -15.41 -0.52
N LEU A 20 -17.20 -14.76 -1.22
CA LEU A 20 -17.21 -13.31 -1.40
C LEU A 20 -17.43 -12.58 -0.09
N TRP A 21 -18.37 -13.04 0.73
CA TRP A 21 -18.59 -12.49 2.06
C TRP A 21 -17.33 -12.56 2.94
N MET A 22 -16.58 -13.67 2.87
CA MET A 22 -15.31 -13.80 3.61
C MET A 22 -14.25 -12.83 3.10
N ILE A 23 -14.16 -12.62 1.79
CA ILE A 23 -13.21 -11.66 1.19
C ILE A 23 -13.55 -10.24 1.64
N GLU A 24 -14.83 -9.84 1.56
CA GLU A 24 -15.28 -8.51 2.00
C GLU A 24 -14.98 -8.29 3.49
N ALA A 25 -15.29 -9.28 4.33
CA ALA A 25 -15.02 -9.22 5.76
C ALA A 25 -13.51 -9.09 6.06
N ALA A 26 -12.66 -9.84 5.36
CA ALA A 26 -11.21 -9.78 5.51
C ALA A 26 -10.65 -8.40 5.11
N ILE A 27 -11.16 -7.82 4.00
CA ILE A 27 -10.76 -6.49 3.55
C ILE A 27 -11.18 -5.43 4.57
N LEU A 28 -12.43 -5.47 5.05
CA LEU A 28 -12.90 -4.53 6.08
C LEU A 28 -12.09 -4.64 7.39
N ALA A 29 -11.72 -5.87 7.78
CA ALA A 29 -10.87 -6.11 8.94
C ALA A 29 -9.47 -5.50 8.75
N ALA A 30 -8.90 -5.56 7.55
CA ALA A 30 -7.60 -4.96 7.22
C ALA A 30 -7.65 -3.43 7.10
N LEU A 31 -8.77 -2.85 6.65
CA LEU A 31 -8.93 -1.39 6.54
C LEU A 31 -9.13 -0.68 7.87
N SER A 32 -9.70 -1.36 8.86
CA SER A 32 -9.97 -0.81 10.20
C SER A 32 -8.70 -0.28 10.93
N PRO A 33 -7.59 -1.04 11.03
CA PRO A 33 -6.36 -0.53 11.63
C PRO A 33 -5.70 0.59 10.81
N LEU A 34 -5.87 0.61 9.49
CA LEU A 34 -5.38 1.70 8.64
C LEU A 34 -6.09 3.02 8.94
N GLN A 35 -7.42 3.00 9.07
CA GLN A 35 -8.20 4.20 9.44
C GLN A 35 -7.76 4.75 10.80
N THR A 36 -7.60 3.86 11.79
CA THR A 36 -7.11 4.24 13.13
C THR A 36 -5.72 4.89 13.07
N SER A 37 -4.84 4.38 12.20
CA SER A 37 -3.49 4.93 12.01
C SER A 37 -3.53 6.31 11.35
N ILE A 38 -4.40 6.53 10.38
CA ILE A 38 -4.61 7.83 9.72
C ILE A 38 -5.16 8.87 10.71
N ASP A 39 -6.13 8.50 11.55
CA ASP A 39 -6.68 9.40 12.57
C ASP A 39 -5.62 9.77 13.62
N THR A 40 -4.80 8.79 14.02
CA THR A 40 -3.66 9.01 14.93
C THR A 40 -2.63 9.95 14.29
N LEU A 41 -2.32 9.75 13.01
CA LEU A 41 -1.39 10.59 12.27
C LEU A 41 -1.93 12.02 12.11
N THR A 42 -3.21 12.17 11.77
CA THR A 42 -3.90 13.45 11.70
C THR A 42 -3.76 14.23 13.01
N THR A 43 -4.06 13.57 14.14
CA THR A 43 -3.92 14.17 15.48
C THR A 43 -2.48 14.60 15.77
N ARG A 44 -1.49 13.80 15.37
CA ARG A 44 -0.07 14.14 15.55
C ARG A 44 0.36 15.32 14.68
N VAL A 45 -0.12 15.41 13.45
CA VAL A 45 0.16 16.54 12.54
C VAL A 45 -0.41 17.83 13.12
N GLU A 46 -1.65 17.82 13.59
CA GLU A 46 -2.28 18.98 14.25
C GLU A 46 -1.54 19.40 15.53
N ALA A 47 -1.10 18.42 16.33
CA ALA A 47 -0.29 18.70 17.51
C ALA A 47 1.07 19.30 17.16
N CYS A 48 1.73 18.85 16.09
CA CYS A 48 2.98 19.42 15.60
C CYS A 48 2.79 20.85 15.09
N GLU A 49 1.74 21.11 14.30
CA GLU A 49 1.34 22.43 13.82
C GLU A 49 1.15 23.42 14.99
N SER A 50 0.49 22.98 16.07
CA SER A 50 0.28 23.81 17.25
C SER A 50 1.56 24.17 18.02
N LYS A 51 2.60 23.31 17.96
CA LYS A 51 3.86 23.48 18.71
C LYS A 51 4.93 24.22 17.93
N GLN A 52 5.03 23.96 16.64
CA GLN A 52 6.09 24.48 15.77
C GLN A 52 5.60 25.64 14.89
N GLY A 53 4.29 25.88 14.84
CA GLY A 53 3.66 26.76 13.87
C GLY A 53 3.43 26.07 12.52
N GLU A 54 2.88 26.83 11.58
CA GLU A 54 2.59 26.34 10.24
C GLU A 54 3.87 26.37 9.39
N THR A 55 4.62 25.28 9.44
CA THR A 55 5.80 25.08 8.57
C THR A 55 5.36 24.47 7.23
N SER A 56 6.14 24.72 6.18
CA SER A 56 5.87 24.14 4.85
C SER A 56 5.87 22.61 4.88
N GLU A 57 6.69 21.99 5.72
CA GLU A 57 6.75 20.54 5.89
C GLU A 57 5.47 19.97 6.52
N VAL A 58 4.98 20.61 7.59
CA VAL A 58 3.73 20.20 8.25
C VAL A 58 2.54 20.38 7.31
N MET A 59 2.52 21.44 6.51
CA MET A 59 1.48 21.66 5.50
C MET A 59 1.51 20.59 4.40
N THR A 60 2.69 20.22 3.90
CA THR A 60 2.83 19.11 2.93
C THR A 60 2.34 17.79 3.52
N LEU A 61 2.77 17.45 4.74
CA LEU A 61 2.34 16.22 5.42
C LEU A 61 0.82 16.19 5.63
N LYS A 62 0.21 17.33 5.98
CA LYS A 62 -1.24 17.46 6.14
C LYS A 62 -1.99 17.18 4.83
N VAL A 63 -1.47 17.65 3.70
CA VAL A 63 -2.03 17.34 2.37
C VAL A 63 -1.90 15.85 2.05
N GLU A 64 -0.75 15.24 2.33
CA GLU A 64 -0.53 13.81 2.12
C GLU A 64 -1.46 12.94 2.97
N VAL A 65 -1.64 13.26 4.25
CA VAL A 65 -2.59 12.57 5.14
C VAL A 65 -4.03 12.69 4.62
N ALA A 66 -4.42 13.89 4.13
CA ALA A 66 -5.73 14.09 3.53
C ALA A 66 -5.91 13.30 2.23
N ASN A 67 -4.87 13.14 1.41
CA ASN A 67 -4.92 12.31 0.21
C ASN A 67 -5.01 10.83 0.57
N LEU A 68 -4.20 10.36 1.52
CA LEU A 68 -4.24 8.97 1.99
C LEU A 68 -5.64 8.60 2.53
N ARG A 69 -6.30 9.52 3.24
CA ARG A 69 -7.69 9.32 3.68
C ARG A 69 -8.64 9.12 2.51
N LYS A 70 -8.53 9.92 1.45
CA LYS A 70 -9.34 9.76 0.23
C LYS A 70 -9.09 8.41 -0.43
N ASP A 71 -7.84 7.95 -0.46
CA ASP A 71 -7.48 6.67 -1.07
C ASP A 71 -8.08 5.50 -0.28
N VAL A 72 -8.04 5.56 1.06
CA VAL A 72 -8.69 4.55 1.93
C VAL A 72 -10.22 4.60 1.78
N ASP A 73 -10.81 5.80 1.69
CA ASP A 73 -12.25 5.95 1.46
C ASP A 73 -12.65 5.42 0.08
N TYR A 74 -11.85 5.67 -0.96
CA TYR A 74 -12.03 5.12 -2.30
C TYR A 74 -11.97 3.58 -2.29
N LEU A 75 -10.96 3.02 -1.61
CA LEU A 75 -10.79 1.58 -1.46
C LEU A 75 -11.99 0.95 -0.72
N LYS A 76 -12.53 1.61 0.31
CA LYS A 76 -13.73 1.17 1.02
C LYS A 76 -15.01 1.31 0.19
N SER A 77 -15.09 2.33 -0.66
CA SER A 77 -16.24 2.60 -1.53
C SER A 77 -16.27 1.73 -2.79
N THR A 78 -15.16 1.06 -3.11
CA THR A 78 -15.11 0.06 -4.17
C THR A 78 -15.97 -1.11 -3.73
N ASN A 79 -17.25 -0.99 -4.04
CA ASN A 79 -18.25 -2.02 -3.85
C ASN A 79 -17.82 -3.23 -4.70
N TYR A 80 -17.25 -4.24 -4.05
CA TYR A 80 -16.98 -5.53 -4.69
C TYR A 80 -18.26 -6.18 -5.22
N THR A 81 -19.42 -5.71 -4.80
CA THR A 81 -20.72 -6.03 -5.40
C THR A 81 -20.83 -5.64 -6.88
N SER A 82 -20.18 -4.57 -7.34
CA SER A 82 -20.11 -4.27 -8.79
C SER A 82 -19.26 -5.28 -9.57
N LEU A 83 -18.38 -6.05 -8.90
CA LEU A 83 -17.71 -7.19 -9.51
C LEU A 83 -18.67 -8.38 -9.72
N LEU A 84 -19.79 -8.42 -8.98
CA LEU A 84 -20.77 -9.52 -8.98
C LEU A 84 -21.96 -9.26 -9.88
N GLU A 85 -22.36 -8.00 -10.06
CA GLU A 85 -23.48 -7.62 -10.93
C GLU A 85 -23.28 -8.03 -12.40
N VAL A 86 -22.04 -8.29 -12.84
CA VAL A 86 -21.73 -8.78 -14.19
C VAL A 86 -22.08 -10.26 -14.40
N VAL A 87 -22.25 -11.06 -13.34
CA VAL A 87 -22.46 -12.52 -13.45
C VAL A 87 -23.96 -12.90 -13.46
N ASP A 88 -24.83 -12.05 -12.90
CA ASP A 88 -26.26 -12.36 -12.75
C ASP A 88 -27.14 -12.00 -13.98
N ASP A 89 -26.59 -11.38 -15.04
CA ASP A 89 -27.33 -11.10 -16.30
C ASP A 89 -27.13 -12.17 -17.39
N VAL A 90 -26.80 -13.39 -17.00
CA VAL A 90 -26.69 -14.56 -17.91
C VAL A 90 -27.69 -15.64 -17.49
N ASP A 91 -28.96 -15.26 -17.32
CA ASP A 91 -30.08 -16.21 -17.27
C ASP A 91 -30.67 -16.47 -18.67
N ALA A 92 -29.97 -16.03 -19.72
CA ALA A 92 -30.05 -16.65 -21.02
C ALA A 92 -28.79 -17.52 -21.17
N PRO A 93 -28.91 -18.85 -21.34
CA PRO A 93 -27.80 -19.59 -21.91
C PRO A 93 -27.64 -19.02 -23.33
N GLU A 94 -26.74 -18.06 -23.51
CA GLU A 94 -25.94 -18.04 -24.71
C GLU A 94 -25.21 -19.39 -24.67
N THR A 95 -25.88 -20.39 -25.22
CA THR A 95 -25.24 -21.34 -26.10
C THR A 95 -24.11 -20.58 -26.76
N LEU A 96 -22.89 -20.78 -26.25
CA LEU A 96 -21.67 -20.56 -26.97
C LEU A 96 -21.88 -21.37 -28.24
N GLU A 97 -22.46 -20.71 -29.23
CA GLU A 97 -22.78 -21.23 -30.53
C GLU A 97 -21.40 -21.43 -31.14
N ILE A 98 -20.87 -22.62 -30.90
CA ILE A 98 -19.85 -23.23 -31.73
C ILE A 98 -20.28 -22.85 -33.15
N PRO A 99 -19.52 -21.99 -33.87
CA PRO A 99 -19.98 -21.48 -35.15
C PRO A 99 -20.36 -22.71 -35.98
N PRO A 100 -21.62 -22.81 -36.45
CA PRO A 100 -22.09 -24.00 -37.10
C PRO A 100 -21.15 -24.27 -38.26
N ALA A 101 -20.47 -25.41 -38.17
CA ALA A 101 -19.59 -25.93 -39.21
C ALA A 101 -20.43 -26.02 -40.48
N THR A 102 -20.34 -24.97 -41.29
CA THR A 102 -20.92 -24.92 -42.63
C THR A 102 -20.13 -25.96 -43.41
N THR A 103 -20.74 -27.13 -43.57
CA THR A 103 -20.31 -28.17 -44.50
C THR A 103 -20.57 -27.62 -45.91
N GLY A 104 -19.69 -26.73 -46.34
CA GLY A 104 -19.54 -26.28 -47.71
C GLY A 104 -18.33 -26.99 -48.29
N ASP A 105 -18.59 -28.14 -48.89
CA ASP A 105 -17.68 -28.85 -49.78
C ASP A 105 -17.18 -27.91 -50.89
N VAL A 106 -15.97 -27.38 -50.73
CA VAL A 106 -15.21 -26.72 -51.80
C VAL A 106 -13.78 -27.23 -51.79
N HIS A 107 -13.60 -28.22 -52.65
CA HIS A 107 -12.42 -28.59 -53.42
C HIS A 107 -11.23 -27.60 -53.43
N ARG A 108 -10.09 -28.11 -52.93
CA ARG A 108 -8.73 -28.01 -53.51
C ARG A 108 -8.15 -26.61 -53.72
N ASP A 109 -7.17 -26.27 -52.88
CA ASP A 109 -5.80 -26.15 -53.38
C ASP A 109 -4.75 -26.36 -52.28
N ASP A 110 -3.66 -26.97 -52.74
CA ASP A 110 -2.46 -27.40 -52.04
C ASP A 110 -1.67 -26.18 -51.56
N THR A 111 -1.47 -26.02 -50.24
CA THR A 111 -0.53 -25.03 -49.72
C THR A 111 0.17 -25.62 -48.50
N THR A 112 1.42 -26.02 -48.72
CA THR A 112 2.37 -26.45 -47.69
C THR A 112 2.67 -25.27 -46.77
N VAL A 113 1.96 -25.18 -45.66
CA VAL A 113 2.30 -24.30 -44.54
C VAL A 113 2.97 -25.12 -43.46
N ASP A 114 4.28 -24.93 -43.43
CA ASP A 114 5.25 -25.13 -42.37
C ASP A 114 4.63 -25.28 -40.96
N GLU A 115 4.78 -26.48 -40.40
CA GLU A 115 4.43 -26.82 -39.02
C GLU A 115 5.43 -26.15 -38.09
N SER A 116 5.03 -25.05 -37.44
CA SER A 116 5.78 -24.50 -36.31
C SER A 116 5.25 -25.10 -35.02
N GLU A 117 5.90 -26.18 -34.61
CA GLU A 117 5.84 -26.71 -33.24
C GLU A 117 6.55 -25.72 -32.30
N THR A 118 5.79 -24.97 -31.52
CA THR A 118 6.33 -24.28 -30.35
C THR A 118 5.74 -24.91 -29.09
N GLU A 119 6.37 -26.02 -28.72
CA GLU A 119 6.37 -26.58 -27.38
C GLU A 119 6.73 -25.46 -26.39
N THR A 120 5.74 -24.97 -25.66
CA THR A 120 5.95 -23.96 -24.64
C THR A 120 6.27 -24.69 -23.34
N ASP A 121 7.53 -24.62 -22.97
CA ASP A 121 8.15 -25.11 -21.73
C ASP A 121 7.40 -24.56 -20.49
N GLU A 122 6.60 -25.42 -19.86
CA GLU A 122 5.79 -25.15 -18.66
C GLU A 122 6.54 -25.39 -17.33
N GLU A 123 7.89 -25.40 -17.29
CA GLU A 123 8.63 -25.75 -16.06
C GLU A 123 9.60 -24.67 -15.53
N GLN A 124 9.19 -23.39 -15.34
CA GLN A 124 10.08 -22.40 -14.68
C GLN A 124 9.43 -21.39 -13.72
N ILE A 125 8.34 -21.74 -13.02
CA ILE A 125 7.75 -20.87 -11.95
C ILE A 125 7.78 -21.56 -10.57
N GLU A 126 8.90 -22.19 -10.19
CA GLU A 126 9.03 -22.77 -8.84
C GLU A 126 10.39 -22.53 -8.14
N VAL A 127 11.19 -21.53 -8.55
CA VAL A 127 12.52 -21.33 -7.89
C VAL A 127 12.94 -19.86 -7.77
N ARG A 128 12.08 -18.94 -7.29
CA ARG A 128 12.54 -17.56 -6.94
C ARG A 128 11.89 -16.89 -5.73
N GLU A 129 11.33 -17.64 -4.78
CA GLU A 129 10.77 -17.03 -3.55
C GLU A 129 11.72 -17.07 -2.33
N ASP A 130 12.75 -17.91 -2.33
CA ASP A 130 13.62 -18.10 -1.16
C ASP A 130 14.79 -17.09 -1.02
N ILE A 131 15.11 -16.33 -2.06
CA ILE A 131 16.27 -15.41 -2.03
C ILE A 131 15.93 -14.00 -1.53
N ILE A 132 14.65 -13.67 -1.33
CA ILE A 132 14.23 -12.32 -0.90
C ILE A 132 14.20 -12.18 0.63
N TYR A 133 14.07 -13.27 1.38
CA TYR A 133 13.98 -13.24 2.85
C TYR A 133 15.31 -13.45 3.60
N GLY A 134 16.41 -13.73 2.89
CA GLY A 134 17.71 -14.05 3.49
C GLY A 134 18.45 -12.85 4.12
N ASP A 135 18.18 -11.63 3.67
CA ASP A 135 18.92 -10.42 4.07
C ASP A 135 18.18 -9.50 5.07
N LEU A 136 16.98 -9.90 5.50
CA LEU A 136 16.21 -9.16 6.50
C LEU A 136 16.87 -9.01 7.90
N PRO A 137 17.72 -9.93 8.42
CA PRO A 137 18.32 -9.71 9.74
C PRO A 137 19.29 -8.51 9.78
N TYR A 138 19.83 -8.06 8.64
CA TYR A 138 20.72 -6.89 8.58
C TYR A 138 19.94 -5.56 8.53
N LEU A 139 18.67 -5.57 8.12
CA LEU A 139 17.86 -4.35 8.05
C LEU A 139 17.40 -3.89 9.44
N GLU A 140 17.08 -4.83 10.33
CA GLU A 140 16.70 -4.49 11.71
C GLU A 140 17.89 -3.89 12.49
N GLU A 141 19.10 -4.43 12.30
CA GLU A 141 20.31 -3.94 12.97
C GLU A 141 20.70 -2.53 12.49
N THR A 142 20.52 -2.23 11.20
CA THR A 142 20.80 -0.89 10.64
C THR A 142 19.83 0.19 11.14
N ILE A 143 18.55 -0.15 11.34
CA ILE A 143 17.56 0.81 11.88
C ILE A 143 17.88 1.14 13.34
N VAL A 144 18.23 0.14 14.17
CA VAL A 144 18.62 0.36 15.56
C VAL A 144 19.88 1.21 15.67
N GLN A 145 20.87 0.97 14.81
CA GLN A 145 22.12 1.75 14.82
C GLN A 145 21.90 3.21 14.41
N SER A 146 21.01 3.45 13.44
CA SER A 146 20.65 4.80 12.97
C SER A 146 19.96 5.63 14.08
N VAL A 147 19.08 5.02 14.87
CA VAL A 147 18.39 5.66 16.01
C VAL A 147 19.37 6.08 17.12
N ILE A 148 20.40 5.29 17.36
CA ILE A 148 21.43 5.64 18.37
C ILE A 148 22.29 6.81 17.89
N GLN A 149 22.61 6.87 16.59
CA GLN A 149 23.46 7.92 16.04
C GLN A 149 22.74 9.29 15.94
N THR A 150 21.46 9.30 15.60
CA THR A 150 20.63 10.53 15.62
C THR A 150 20.47 11.07 17.04
N SER A 151 20.25 10.19 18.02
CA SER A 151 20.13 10.57 19.44
C SER A 151 21.42 11.18 20.01
N LEU A 152 22.60 10.73 19.56
CA LEU A 152 23.88 11.26 20.03
C LEU A 152 24.21 12.64 19.43
N THR A 153 23.77 12.89 18.20
CA THR A 153 24.10 14.13 17.47
C THR A 153 23.27 15.32 17.96
N GLU A 154 22.01 15.11 18.37
CA GLU A 154 21.16 16.18 18.93
C GLU A 154 21.59 16.68 20.31
N THR A 155 22.43 15.93 21.04
CA THR A 155 22.87 16.34 22.40
C THR A 155 24.17 17.16 22.37
N SER A 156 24.87 17.26 21.24
CA SER A 156 26.18 17.93 21.13
C SER A 156 26.13 19.31 20.45
N MET A 157 25.12 20.14 20.78
CA MET A 157 25.14 21.59 20.49
C MET A 157 24.96 22.47 21.74
N VAL A 158 25.33 21.99 22.92
CA VAL A 158 25.57 22.89 24.06
C VAL A 158 27.00 23.40 23.94
N ALA A 159 27.15 24.57 23.32
CA ALA A 159 28.40 25.31 23.32
C ALA A 159 28.85 25.54 24.78
N PRO A 160 30.10 25.19 25.15
CA PRO A 160 30.64 25.59 26.45
C PRO A 160 30.76 27.11 26.46
N SER A 161 29.89 27.73 27.25
CA SER A 161 29.86 29.16 27.49
C SER A 161 31.19 29.63 28.07
N ARG A 162 31.74 30.63 27.38
CA ARG A 162 32.98 31.35 27.62
C ARG A 162 33.00 31.94 29.05
N PHE A 163 33.63 31.25 29.99
CA PHE A 163 33.95 31.81 31.30
C PHE A 163 35.35 32.46 31.26
N GLY A 164 35.38 33.72 30.84
CA GLY A 164 36.55 34.59 30.92
C GLY A 164 36.26 35.74 31.87
N THR A 165 36.47 35.49 33.16
CA THR A 165 36.46 36.46 34.25
C THR A 165 37.85 37.06 34.39
N THR A 166 37.96 38.39 34.30
CA THR A 166 38.87 39.28 35.06
C THR A 166 38.45 40.70 34.65
N ASP A 167 37.46 41.30 35.31
CA ASP A 167 37.63 42.13 36.51
C ASP A 167 39.00 42.83 36.61
N ALA A 168 39.02 44.09 36.18
CA ALA A 168 40.05 45.06 36.50
C ALA A 168 39.46 46.48 36.39
N THR A 169 38.80 46.93 37.46
CA THR A 169 38.62 48.36 37.78
C THR A 169 38.72 48.45 39.30
N PRO A 170 39.75 49.11 39.86
CA PRO A 170 39.66 50.57 40.03
C PRO A 170 41.01 51.31 40.11
N ALA A 171 41.09 52.52 39.54
CA ALA A 171 42.14 53.47 39.89
C ALA A 171 41.62 54.90 39.92
N LEU A 172 41.29 55.29 41.15
CA LEU A 172 41.13 56.62 41.74
C LEU A 172 42.04 57.70 41.12
N MET A 173 41.48 58.86 40.76
CA MET A 173 42.15 60.16 40.93
C MET A 173 41.10 61.27 41.16
N PRO A 174 41.16 61.98 42.30
CA PRO A 174 40.45 63.24 42.46
C PRO A 174 41.31 64.38 41.91
N ARG A 175 40.69 65.39 41.28
CA ARG A 175 41.35 66.69 41.13
C ARG A 175 40.33 67.81 41.33
N GLN A 176 40.40 68.39 42.52
CA GLN A 176 39.90 69.73 42.80
C GLN A 176 40.90 70.78 42.34
N ALA A 177 40.36 71.96 42.04
CA ALA A 177 40.88 73.34 42.17
C ALA A 177 40.28 74.11 40.99
N GLU A 178 39.18 74.83 41.22
CA GLU A 178 39.14 76.26 41.61
C GLU A 178 39.42 77.17 40.40
#